data_AF-A0AB36DRS6-F1
#
_entry.id   AF-A0AB36DRS6-F1
#
_cell.length_a   1.000
_cell.length_b   1.000
_cell.length_c   1.000
_cell.angle_alpha   90.00
_cell.angle_beta   90.00
_cell.angle_gamma   90.00
#
_symmetry.space_group_name_H-M   'P 1'
#
loop_
_entity.id
_entity.type
_entity.pdbx_description
1 polymer ?
#
loop_
_entity_poly.entity_id
_entity_poly.type
_entity_poly.pdbx_seq_one_letter_code
_entity_poly.pdbx_strand_id
1 'polypeptide(L)' 'MTTDTKKSALREKIEQFDQLSDTMHDAEKKRTLEEQVEYLKGQGIDPSKSYAKWDDDKKDE' A
#
# COMPACT_ATOMS: atom_id res chain seq x y z
N MET A 1 -32.03 -8.38 -17.02
CA MET A 1 -30.72 -8.67 -17.63
C MET A 1 -29.64 -7.61 -17.38
N THR A 2 -29.93 -6.42 -16.82
CA THR A 2 -28.93 -5.32 -16.72
C THR A 2 -28.15 -5.27 -15.39
N THR A 3 -28.60 -5.98 -14.36
CA THR A 3 -27.99 -5.99 -13.03
C THR A 3 -26.78 -6.90 -12.95
N ASP A 4 -26.81 -8.03 -13.65
CA ASP A 4 -25.73 -9.02 -13.63
C ASP A 4 -24.48 -8.52 -14.38
N THR A 5 -24.67 -7.80 -15.49
CA THR A 5 -23.58 -7.15 -16.24
C THR A 5 -22.87 -6.08 -15.40
N LYS A 6 -23.63 -5.27 -14.65
CA LYS A 6 -23.06 -4.23 -13.77
C LYS A 6 -22.28 -4.84 -12.60
N LYS A 7 -22.78 -5.95 -12.03
CA LYS A 7 -22.09 -6.68 -10.96
C LYS A 7 -20.79 -7.33 -11.46
N SER A 8 -20.79 -7.87 -12.67
CA SER A 8 -19.60 -8.43 -13.31
C SER A 8 -18.52 -7.36 -13.54
N ALA A 9 -18.89 -6.22 -14.12
CA ALA A 9 -17.96 -5.10 -14.36
C ALA A 9 -17.40 -4.51 -13.06
N LEU A 10 -18.17 -4.50 -11.98
CA LEU A 10 -17.70 -4.06 -10.67
C LEU A 10 -16.65 -5.02 -10.10
N ARG A 11 -16.85 -6.34 -10.23
CA ARG A 11 -15.88 -7.35 -9.78
C ARG A 11 -14.57 -7.26 -10.54
N GLU A 12 -14.64 -7.10 -11.86
CA GLU A 12 -13.45 -6.93 -12.71
C GLU A 12 -12.64 -5.69 -12.29
N LYS A 13 -13.31 -4.58 -11.96
CA LYS A 13 -12.62 -3.38 -11.44
C LYS A 13 -11.97 -3.61 -10.08
N ILE A 14 -12.61 -4.36 -9.19
CA ILE A 14 -12.04 -4.70 -7.88
C ILE A 14 -10.76 -5.53 -8.08
N GLU A 15 -10.81 -6.57 -8.92
CA GLU A 15 -9.64 -7.40 -9.23
C GLU A 15 -8.48 -6.57 -9.82
N GLN A 16 -8.78 -5.57 -10.66
CA GLN A 16 -7.76 -4.65 -11.18
C GLN A 16 -7.14 -3.77 -10.09
N PHE A 17 -7.92 -3.32 -9.11
CA PHE A 17 -7.38 -2.56 -7.97
C PHE A 17 -6.51 -3.44 -7.07
N ASP A 18 -6.91 -4.68 -6.83
CA ASP A 18 -6.12 -5.64 -6.05
C ASP A 18 -4.75 -5.90 -6.72
N GLN A 19 -4.75 -6.16 -8.03
CA GLN A 19 -3.52 -6.35 -8.81
C GLN A 19 -2.60 -5.12 -8.79
N LEU A 20 -3.19 -3.92 -8.87
CA LEU A 20 -2.44 -2.68 -8.78
C LEU A 20 -1.81 -2.51 -7.40
N SER A 21 -2.57 -2.79 -6.33
CA SER A 21 -2.08 -2.74 -4.95
C SER A 21 -0.90 -3.68 -4.74
N ASP A 22 -1.01 -4.93 -5.20
CA ASP A 22 0.07 -5.92 -5.10
C ASP A 22 1.33 -5.47 -5.84
N THR A 23 1.16 -4.92 -7.04
CA THR A 23 2.28 -4.41 -7.85
C THR A 23 2.99 -3.23 -7.17
N MET A 24 2.23 -2.31 -6.58
CA MET A 24 2.79 -1.18 -5.83
C MET A 24 3.52 -1.65 -4.57
N HIS A 25 2.95 -2.62 -3.85
CA HIS A 25 3.57 -3.19 -2.66
C HIS A 25 4.88 -3.92 -2.97
N ASP A 26 4.93 -4.70 -4.05
CA ASP A 26 6.16 -5.37 -4.49
C ASP A 26 7.22 -4.41 -5.03
N ALA A 27 6.80 -3.30 -5.65
CA ALA A 27 7.72 -2.23 -6.02
C ALA A 27 8.33 -1.56 -4.78
N GLU A 28 7.53 -1.35 -3.73
CA GLU A 28 7.99 -0.76 -2.46
C GLU A 28 9.03 -1.65 -1.74
N LYS A 29 8.85 -2.98 -1.75
CA LYS A 29 9.84 -3.94 -1.22
C LYS A 29 11.23 -3.84 -1.87
N LYS A 30 11.32 -3.33 -3.10
CA LYS A 30 12.58 -3.21 -3.85
C LYS A 30 13.33 -1.90 -3.59
N ARG A 31 12.74 -0.97 -2.84
CA ARG A 31 13.32 0.34 -2.55
C ARG A 31 14.14 0.30 -1.27
N THR A 32 15.21 1.08 -1.20
CA THR A 32 15.96 1.24 0.06
C THR A 32 15.15 2.04 1.09
N LEU A 33 15.54 2.00 2.36
CA LEU A 33 14.85 2.76 3.42
C LEU A 33 14.86 4.27 3.14
N GLU A 34 15.98 4.79 2.62
CA GLU A 34 16.11 6.20 2.25
C GLU A 34 15.12 6.57 1.13
N GLU A 35 15.01 5.72 0.10
CA GLU A 35 14.08 5.94 -1.01
C GLU A 35 12.62 5.84 -0.58
N GLN A 36 12.30 4.94 0.35
CA GLN A 36 10.96 4.82 0.95
C GLN A 36 10.61 6.08 1.75
N VAL A 37 11.55 6.60 2.54
CA VAL A 37 11.37 7.83 3.33
C VAL A 37 11.16 9.06 2.44
N GLU A 38 11.97 9.23 1.39
CA GLU A 38 11.80 10.34 0.44
C GLU A 38 10.47 10.28 -0.30
N TYR A 39 10.03 9.08 -0.67
CA TYR A 39 8.72 8.89 -1.29
C TYR A 39 7.57 9.27 -0.39
N LEU A 40 7.58 8.79 0.86
CA LEU A 40 6.56 9.12 1.85
C LEU A 40 6.51 10.63 2.10
N LYS A 41 7.68 11.28 2.24
CA LYS A 41 7.78 12.74 2.34
C LYS A 41 7.19 13.45 1.12
N GLY A 42 7.48 12.97 -0.10
CA GLY A 42 6.94 13.51 -1.34
C GLY A 42 5.42 13.38 -1.46
N GLN A 43 4.82 12.38 -0.82
CA GLN A 43 3.37 12.20 -0.70
C GLN A 43 2.74 13.01 0.46
N GLY A 44 3.54 13.77 1.23
CA GLY A 44 3.08 14.48 2.42
C GLY A 44 2.79 13.58 3.62
N ILE A 45 3.25 12.31 3.58
CA ILE A 45 3.10 11.33 4.65
C ILE A 45 4.33 11.43 5.54
N ASP A 46 4.11 11.50 6.85
CA ASP A 46 5.18 11.48 7.84
C ASP A 46 5.76 10.05 7.96
N PRO A 47 7.01 9.82 7.49
CA PRO A 47 7.62 8.49 7.49
C PRO A 47 7.89 7.98 8.90
N SER A 48 8.03 8.87 9.88
CA SER A 48 8.31 8.50 11.27
C SER A 48 7.18 7.66 11.85
N LYS A 49 5.93 7.87 11.44
CA LYS A 49 4.78 7.09 11.89
C LYS A 49 4.75 5.67 11.33
N SER A 50 5.31 5.46 10.14
CA SER A 50 5.38 4.14 9.51
C SER A 50 6.43 3.26 10.17
N TYR A 51 7.57 3.82 10.57
CA TYR A 51 8.65 3.07 11.22
C TYR A 51 8.63 3.13 12.76
N ALA A 52 7.90 4.06 13.38
CA ALA A 52 7.72 4.11 14.84
C ALA A 52 7.04 2.84 15.39
N LYS A 53 6.21 2.15 14.59
CA LYS A 53 5.65 0.84 14.98
C LYS A 53 6.72 -0.22 15.25
N TRP A 54 7.93 -0.10 14.69
CA TRP A 54 9.01 -1.03 14.99
C TRP A 54 9.80 -0.67 16.25
N ASP A 55 9.69 0.57 16.73
CA ASP A 55 10.31 1.01 17.99
C ASP A 55 9.39 0.71 19.19
N ASP A 56 8.07 0.74 18.99
CA ASP A 56 7.08 0.36 20.01
C ASP A 56 7.01 -1.16 20.27
N ASP A 57 7.38 -2.00 19.31
CA ASP A 57 7.51 -3.46 19.50
C ASP A 57 8.83 -3.88 20.19
N LYS A 58 9.68 -2.92 20.56
CA LYS A 58 10.86 -3.12 21.41
C LYS A 58 10.70 -2.54 22.82
N LYS A 59 9.55 -2.78 23.44
CA LYS A 59 9.38 -2.67 24.90
C LYS A 59 9.09 -4.03 25.53
N ASP A 60 10.01 -4.96 25.36
CA ASP A 60 10.18 -6.08 26.29
C ASP A 60 11.41 -5.78 27.17
N GLU A 61 11.16 -5.04 28.26
CA GLU A 61 11.65 -5.19 29.65
C GLU A 61 11.32 -3.94 30.49
#